data_AF-A0A6H0YBV1-F1
#
_entry.id   AF-A0A6H0YBV1-F1
#
_cell.length_a   1.000
_cell.length_b   1.000
_cell.length_c   1.000
_cell.angle_alpha   90.00
_cell.angle_beta   90.00
_cell.angle_gamma   90.00
#
_symmetry.space_group_name_H-M   'P 1'
#
loop_
_entity.id
_entity.type
_entity.pdbx_description
1 polymer ?
#
loop_
_entity_poly.entity_id
_entity_poly.type
_entity_poly.pdbx_seq_one_letter_code
_entity_poly.pdbx_strand_id
1 'polypeptide(L)'
;MGFGDCIFFFFFFFFFLLTLYYSFLFYSGWVVNSSGSRVWVSVFECGFMTGRVVENRFGDTYLSLLVFYVIFDLEVALIVNFPLENLLFKSFFYFLFFVLLLVVGFFFEVFGGYIG
;
A
#
# COMPACT_ATOMS: atom_id res chain seq x y z
N MET A 1 -51.36 -10.38 18.04
CA MET A 1 -50.08 -9.98 17.42
C MET A 1 -49.03 -10.85 18.06
N GLY A 2 -48.60 -11.88 17.34
CA GLY A 2 -47.59 -12.82 17.84
C GLY A 2 -46.22 -12.15 17.86
N PHE A 3 -45.31 -12.66 18.70
CA PHE A 3 -43.93 -12.18 18.77
C PHE A 3 -43.22 -12.16 17.40
N GLY A 4 -43.58 -13.08 16.50
CA GLY A 4 -43.08 -13.13 15.11
C GLY A 4 -43.50 -11.95 14.23
N ASP A 5 -44.70 -11.39 14.43
CA ASP A 5 -45.20 -10.27 13.63
C ASP A 5 -44.38 -8.99 13.90
N CYS A 6 -43.98 -8.79 15.16
CA CYS A 6 -43.15 -7.65 15.58
C CYS A 6 -41.75 -7.70 14.96
N ILE A 7 -41.16 -8.89 14.87
CA ILE A 7 -39.82 -9.08 14.27
C ILE A 7 -39.87 -8.77 12.78
N PHE A 8 -40.93 -9.24 12.09
CA PHE A 8 -41.10 -8.97 10.66
C PHE A 8 -41.26 -7.47 10.37
N PHE A 9 -42.03 -6.76 11.20
CA PHE A 9 -42.19 -5.32 11.07
C PHE A 9 -40.87 -4.55 11.28
N PHE A 10 -40.09 -4.94 12.29
CA PHE A 10 -38.79 -4.31 12.55
C PHE A 10 -37.80 -4.52 11.42
N PHE A 11 -37.77 -5.73 10.83
CA PHE A 11 -36.92 -6.04 9.68
C PHE A 11 -37.29 -5.18 8.46
N PHE A 12 -38.59 -5.06 8.15
CA PHE A 12 -39.04 -4.24 7.03
C PHE A 12 -38.76 -2.75 7.24
N PHE A 13 -38.92 -2.26 8.47
CA PHE A 13 -38.60 -0.88 8.84
C PHE A 13 -37.10 -0.58 8.66
N PHE A 14 -36.23 -1.49 9.08
CA PHE A 14 -34.78 -1.35 8.89
C PHE A 14 -34.40 -1.31 7.40
N PHE A 15 -34.99 -2.20 6.59
CA PHE A 15 -34.73 -2.23 5.15
C PHE A 15 -35.22 -0.97 4.44
N PHE A 16 -36.35 -0.41 4.87
CA PHE A 16 -36.88 0.86 4.38
C PHE A 16 -35.94 2.03 4.69
N LEU A 17 -35.44 2.14 5.93
CA LEU A 17 -34.45 3.16 6.31
C LEU A 17 -33.16 3.05 5.50
N LEU A 18 -32.70 1.83 5.28
CA LEU A 18 -31.49 1.56 4.50
C LEU A 18 -31.67 2.05 3.05
N THR A 19 -32.83 1.77 2.46
CA THR A 19 -33.17 2.21 1.10
C THR A 19 -33.24 3.73 0.99
N LEU A 20 -33.84 4.40 1.99
CA LEU A 20 -33.86 5.87 2.06
C LEU A 20 -32.45 6.46 2.18
N TYR A 21 -31.57 5.85 2.98
CA TYR A 21 -30.19 6.30 3.11
C TYR A 21 -29.41 6.19 1.79
N TYR A 22 -29.50 5.04 1.10
CA TYR A 22 -28.83 4.87 -0.20
C TYR A 22 -29.36 5.80 -1.28
N SER A 23 -30.68 6.02 -1.32
CA SER A 23 -31.29 6.95 -2.27
C SER A 23 -30.92 8.42 -1.98
N PHE A 24 -30.76 8.81 -0.71
CA PHE A 24 -30.24 10.12 -0.33
C PHE A 24 -28.77 10.31 -0.71
N LEU A 25 -27.91 9.29 -0.50
CA LEU A 25 -26.52 9.34 -0.95
C LEU A 25 -26.42 9.43 -2.47
N PHE A 26 -27.25 8.67 -3.19
CA PHE A 26 -27.34 8.76 -4.63
C PHE A 26 -27.76 10.17 -5.04
N TYR A 27 -28.89 10.67 -4.54
CA TYR A 27 -29.37 12.01 -4.88
C TYR A 27 -28.35 13.12 -4.55
N SER A 28 -27.70 13.08 -3.39
CA SER A 28 -26.66 14.05 -3.04
C SER A 28 -25.44 13.96 -3.95
N GLY A 29 -25.01 12.74 -4.32
CA GLY A 29 -23.97 12.52 -5.33
C GLY A 29 -24.34 13.10 -6.71
N TRP A 30 -25.61 12.95 -7.14
CA TRP A 30 -26.11 13.51 -8.40
C TRP A 30 -26.19 15.05 -8.38
N VAL A 31 -26.67 15.64 -7.27
CA VAL A 31 -26.74 17.10 -7.10
C VAL A 31 -25.35 17.72 -7.08
N VAL A 32 -24.38 17.06 -6.44
CA VAL A 32 -22.99 17.53 -6.34
C VAL A 32 -22.21 17.32 -7.65
N ASN A 33 -22.59 16.37 -8.51
CA ASN A 33 -22.03 16.21 -9.85
C ASN A 33 -22.57 17.22 -10.87
N SER A 34 -23.75 17.80 -10.62
CA SER A 34 -24.41 18.71 -11.58
C SER A 34 -23.95 20.17 -11.45
N SER A 35 -23.27 20.53 -10.36
CA SER A 35 -22.66 21.85 -10.19
C SER A 35 -21.21 21.83 -10.69
N GLY A 36 -20.95 22.54 -11.79
CA GLY A 36 -19.60 22.74 -12.36
C GLY A 36 -18.63 23.54 -11.48
N SER A 37 -18.94 23.72 -10.19
CA SER A 37 -18.14 24.45 -9.21
C SER A 37 -16.94 23.66 -8.67
N ARG A 38 -16.83 22.36 -8.97
CA ARG A 38 -15.72 21.50 -8.52
C ARG A 38 -14.50 21.47 -9.46
N VAL A 39 -14.48 22.26 -10.53
CA VAL A 39 -13.31 22.38 -11.44
C VAL A 39 -12.07 22.91 -10.69
N TRP A 40 -12.25 23.60 -9.57
CA TRP A 40 -11.16 24.06 -8.71
C TRP A 40 -10.60 22.98 -7.76
N VAL A 41 -11.33 21.88 -7.56
CA VAL A 41 -10.96 20.78 -6.65
C VAL A 41 -10.55 19.52 -7.45
N SER A 42 -10.63 19.56 -8.79
CA SER A 42 -10.18 18.44 -9.62
C SER A 42 -8.66 18.36 -9.68
N VAL A 43 -8.15 17.13 -9.75
CA VAL A 43 -6.73 16.86 -9.99
C VAL A 43 -6.33 17.46 -11.34
N PHE A 44 -5.18 18.14 -11.39
CA PHE A 44 -4.66 18.72 -12.62
C PHE A 44 -4.21 17.61 -13.57
N GLU A 45 -5.05 17.28 -14.55
CA GLU A 45 -4.79 16.23 -15.55
C GLU A 45 -4.58 16.83 -16.95
N CYS A 46 -3.88 17.96 -17.01
CA CYS A 46 -3.49 18.64 -18.25
C CYS A 46 -4.67 18.91 -19.23
N GLY A 47 -5.86 19.22 -18.71
CA GLY A 47 -7.04 19.56 -19.52
C GLY A 47 -7.85 18.37 -20.04
N PHE A 48 -7.46 17.13 -19.70
CA PHE A 48 -8.24 15.93 -20.00
C PHE A 48 -9.25 15.62 -18.88
N MET A 49 -10.37 15.00 -19.25
CA MET A 49 -11.34 14.48 -18.28
C MET A 49 -10.76 13.23 -17.61
N THR A 50 -10.82 13.17 -16.28
CA THR A 50 -10.28 12.05 -15.48
C THR A 50 -10.88 10.73 -15.92
N GLY A 51 -10.14 9.98 -16.73
CA GLY A 51 -10.55 8.71 -17.31
C GLY A 51 -10.16 7.57 -16.39
N ARG A 52 -11.10 7.11 -15.56
CA ARG A 52 -10.94 6.05 -14.55
C ARG A 52 -9.94 6.38 -13.43
N VAL A 53 -10.15 5.69 -12.30
CA VAL A 53 -9.27 5.73 -11.12
C VAL A 53 -7.84 5.46 -11.60
N VAL A 54 -6.93 6.38 -11.33
CA VAL A 54 -5.49 6.20 -11.53
C VAL A 54 -5.05 5.07 -10.59
N GLU A 55 -5.15 3.82 -11.05
CA GLU A 55 -4.48 2.69 -10.42
C GLU A 55 -2.99 2.93 -10.57
N ASN A 56 -2.42 3.53 -9.54
CA ASN A 56 -1.02 3.90 -9.50
C ASN A 56 -0.19 2.62 -9.37
N ARG A 57 0.14 1.98 -10.50
CA ARG A 57 1.15 0.89 -10.55
C ARG A 57 2.55 1.34 -10.12
N PHE A 58 2.69 2.60 -9.73
CA PHE A 58 3.87 3.24 -9.18
C PHE A 58 4.23 2.78 -7.76
N GLY A 59 3.43 1.93 -7.11
CA GLY A 59 3.65 1.54 -5.71
C GLY A 59 4.50 0.28 -5.53
N ASP A 60 4.19 -0.79 -6.25
CA ASP A 60 4.59 -2.14 -5.81
C ASP A 60 6.09 -2.42 -5.97
N THR A 61 6.70 -1.98 -7.08
CA THR A 61 8.15 -2.13 -7.31
C THR A 61 8.97 -1.28 -6.34
N TYR A 62 8.52 -0.05 -6.09
CA TYR A 62 9.20 0.89 -5.17
C TYR A 62 9.06 0.45 -3.72
N LEU A 63 7.93 -0.14 -3.34
CA LEU A 63 7.75 -0.71 -2.01
C LEU A 63 8.68 -1.91 -1.79
N SER A 64 8.84 -2.78 -2.79
CA SER A 64 9.79 -3.90 -2.70
C SER A 64 11.24 -3.44 -2.61
N LEU A 65 11.65 -2.45 -3.40
CA LEU A 65 12.98 -1.83 -3.33
C LEU A 65 13.25 -1.22 -1.95
N LEU A 66 12.25 -0.56 -1.35
CA LEU A 66 12.39 0.04 -0.03
C LEU A 66 12.59 -1.00 1.08
N VAL A 67 11.90 -2.15 1.00
CA VAL A 67 12.09 -3.25 1.96
C VAL A 67 13.50 -3.83 1.85
N PHE A 68 14.00 -4.08 0.64
CA PHE A 68 15.37 -4.58 0.45
C PHE A 68 16.43 -3.55 0.88
N TYR A 69 16.22 -2.27 0.59
CA TYR A 69 17.09 -1.18 1.04
C TYR A 69 17.27 -1.18 2.57
N VAL A 70 16.18 -1.34 3.33
CA VAL A 70 16.24 -1.38 4.80
C VAL A 70 17.00 -2.61 5.31
N ILE A 71 16.84 -3.77 4.66
CA ILE A 71 17.55 -5.00 5.03
C ILE A 71 19.05 -4.85 4.76
N PHE A 72 19.41 -4.33 3.58
CA PHE A 72 20.81 -4.13 3.19
C PHE A 72 21.51 -3.10 4.10
N ASP A 73 20.83 -2.03 4.49
CA ASP A 73 21.36 -1.04 5.43
C ASP A 73 21.68 -1.67 6.80
N LEU A 74 20.82 -2.59 7.27
CA LEU A 74 21.06 -3.36 8.50
C LEU A 74 22.27 -4.30 8.37
N GLU A 75 22.42 -4.97 7.24
CA GLU A 75 23.56 -5.87 6.99
C GLU A 75 24.90 -5.11 6.93
N VAL A 76 24.92 -3.91 6.34
CA VAL A 76 26.08 -3.02 6.34
C VAL A 76 26.40 -2.53 7.76
N ALA A 77 25.39 -2.18 8.56
CA ALA A 77 25.59 -1.80 9.96
C ALA A 77 26.22 -2.93 10.79
N LEU A 78 25.85 -4.19 10.53
CA LEU A 78 26.49 -5.36 11.13
C LEU A 78 27.97 -5.50 10.74
N ILE A 79 28.30 -5.29 9.46
CA ILE A 79 29.69 -5.32 8.97
C ILE A 79 30.55 -4.27 9.67
N VAL A 80 30.05 -3.05 9.81
CA VAL A 80 30.81 -1.96 10.44
C VAL A 80 31.10 -2.25 11.91
N ASN A 81 30.17 -2.92 12.61
CA ASN A 81 30.34 -3.28 14.02
C ASN A 81 31.26 -4.50 14.23
N PHE A 82 31.41 -5.37 13.23
CA PHE A 82 32.20 -6.59 13.35
C PHE A 82 33.71 -6.40 13.69
N PRO A 83 34.46 -5.46 13.07
CA PRO A 83 35.87 -5.25 13.42
C PRO A 83 36.08 -4.62 14.81
N LEU A 84 35.05 -4.03 15.42
CA LEU A 84 35.15 -3.43 16.76
C LEU A 84 35.26 -4.47 17.87
N GLU A 85 34.83 -5.72 17.65
CA GLU A 85 34.81 -6.76 18.69
C GLU A 85 36.17 -7.46 18.93
N ASN A 86 37.27 -7.01 18.30
CA ASN A 86 38.65 -7.46 18.55
C ASN A 86 38.94 -8.98 18.47
N LEU A 87 38.00 -9.80 17.98
CA LEU A 87 38.12 -11.26 17.77
C LEU A 87 38.38 -11.63 16.29
N LEU A 88 39.13 -10.77 15.59
CA LEU A 88 39.25 -10.74 14.13
C LEU A 88 39.67 -12.07 13.47
N PHE A 89 40.57 -12.84 14.08
CA PHE A 89 41.13 -14.03 13.41
C PHE A 89 40.26 -15.29 13.51
N LYS A 90 39.48 -15.46 14.58
CA LYS A 90 38.63 -16.66 14.74
C LYS A 90 37.35 -16.55 13.93
N SER A 91 36.88 -15.33 13.70
CA SER A 91 35.59 -15.07 13.06
C SER A 91 35.72 -14.60 11.61
N PHE A 92 36.94 -14.50 11.06
CA PHE A 92 37.19 -14.04 9.68
C PHE A 92 36.44 -14.85 8.62
N PHE A 93 36.31 -16.17 8.82
CA PHE A 93 35.57 -17.02 7.88
C PHE A 93 34.07 -16.70 7.87
N TYR A 94 33.48 -16.41 9.03
CA TYR A 94 32.08 -15.99 9.15
C TYR A 94 31.85 -14.63 8.50
N PHE A 95 32.81 -13.71 8.63
CA PHE A 95 32.77 -12.43 7.94
C PHE A 95 32.79 -12.58 6.42
N LEU A 96 33.70 -13.41 5.89
CA LEU A 96 33.81 -13.65 4.45
C LEU A 96 32.54 -14.33 3.89
N PHE A 97 31.99 -15.29 4.62
CA PHE A 97 30.70 -15.91 4.28
C PHE A 97 29.54 -14.90 4.28
N PHE A 98 29.51 -13.98 5.26
CA PHE A 98 28.51 -12.93 5.34
C PHE A 98 28.58 -11.97 4.14
N VAL A 99 29.78 -11.55 3.75
CA VAL A 99 29.98 -10.70 2.55
C VAL A 99 29.56 -11.43 1.28
N LEU A 100 29.79 -12.75 1.17
CA LEU A 100 29.35 -13.56 0.03
C LEU A 100 27.82 -13.55 -0.09
N LEU A 101 27.11 -13.76 1.03
CA LEU A 101 25.64 -13.70 1.06
C LEU A 101 25.10 -12.34 0.61
N LEU A 102 25.75 -11.26 1.04
CA LEU A 102 25.42 -9.89 0.62
C LEU A 102 25.53 -9.69 -0.89
N VAL A 103 26.64 -10.16 -1.48
CA VAL A 103 26.87 -10.09 -2.93
C VAL A 103 25.82 -10.90 -3.70
N VAL A 104 25.49 -12.10 -3.22
CA VAL A 104 24.46 -12.94 -3.85
C VAL A 104 23.08 -12.29 -3.76
N GLY A 105 22.71 -11.73 -2.60
CA GLY A 105 21.46 -11.00 -2.40
C GLY A 105 21.32 -9.83 -3.36
N PHE A 106 22.38 -9.04 -3.53
CA PHE A 106 22.42 -7.93 -4.48
C PHE A 106 22.25 -8.39 -5.94
N PHE A 107 22.90 -9.49 -6.33
CA PHE A 107 22.71 -10.04 -7.68
C PHE A 107 21.26 -10.47 -7.92
N PHE A 108 20.62 -11.15 -6.96
CA PHE A 108 19.21 -11.53 -7.08
C PHE A 108 18.29 -10.31 -7.25
N GLU A 109 18.57 -9.21 -6.56
CA GLU A 109 17.80 -7.96 -6.69
C GLU A 109 17.91 -7.38 -8.10
N VAL A 110 19.15 -7.29 -8.63
CA VAL A 110 19.41 -6.75 -9.98
C VAL A 110 18.79 -7.64 -11.06
N PHE A 111 18.93 -8.96 -10.98
CA PHE A 111 18.36 -9.89 -11.96
C PHE A 111 16.83 -10.03 -11.84
N GLY A 112 16.25 -9.74 -10.67
CA GLY A 112 14.81 -9.74 -10.44
C GLY A 112 14.06 -8.61 -11.15
N GLY A 113 14.76 -7.70 -11.82
CA GLY A 113 14.15 -6.60 -12.59
C GLY A 113 13.56 -5.49 -11.72
N TYR A 114 13.94 -5.44 -10.43
CA TYR A 114 13.59 -4.31 -9.56
C TYR A 114 14.37 -3.04 -9.95
N ILE A 115 15.54 -3.22 -10.59
CA ILE A 115 16.44 -2.16 -11.05
C ILE A 115 16.73 -2.43 -12.54
N GLY A 116 15.73 -2.26 -13.41
CA GLY A 116 15.84 -2.50 -14.86
C GLY A 116 14.77 -1.76 -15.64
#